data_AF-A0A284VPM6-F1
#
_entry.id   AF-A0A284VPM6-F1
#
_cell.length_a   1.000
_cell.length_b   1.000
_cell.length_c   1.000
_cell.angle_alpha   90.00
_cell.angle_beta   90.00
_cell.angle_gamma   90.00
#
_symmetry.space_group_name_H-M   'P 1'
#
loop_
_entity.id
_entity.type
_entity.pdbx_description
1 polymer ?
#
loop_
_entity_poly.entity_id
_entity_poly.type
_entity_poly.pdbx_seq_one_letter_code
_entity_poly.pdbx_strand_id
1 'polypeptide(L)' 'MLETSQERVVLLKAGFKGKEIEKLYIIYNGFTTVRNAPIFEPSDNP' A
#
# COMPACT_ATOMS: atom_id res chain seq x y z
N MET A 1 -4.15 -5.48 11.07
CA MET A 1 -4.86 -5.25 9.81
C MET A 1 -3.91 -5.53 8.65
N LEU A 2 -3.65 -6.79 8.27
CA LEU A 2 -2.58 -7.14 7.31
C LEU A 2 -1.20 -6.50 7.63
N GLU A 3 -0.95 -6.22 8.90
CA GLU A 3 0.25 -5.53 9.38
C GLU A 3 1.35 -6.53 9.71
N THR A 4 0.96 -7.78 9.97
CA THR A 4 1.87 -8.84 10.38
C THR A 4 2.10 -9.85 9.25
N SER A 5 3.28 -10.47 9.26
CA SER A 5 3.61 -11.58 8.36
C SER A 5 2.65 -12.76 8.54
N GLN A 6 2.11 -12.97 9.75
CA GLN A 6 1.17 -14.03 10.09
C GLN A 6 -0.17 -13.85 9.37
N GLU A 7 -0.75 -12.65 9.41
CA GLU A 7 -1.99 -12.32 8.67
C GLU A 7 -1.81 -12.55 7.15
N ARG A 8 -0.64 -12.18 6.62
CA ARG A 8 -0.28 -12.41 5.21
C ARG A 8 -0.22 -13.90 4.87
N VAL A 9 0.39 -14.71 5.72
CA VAL A 9 0.47 -16.18 5.53
C VAL A 9 -0.91 -16.82 5.57
N VAL A 10 -1.83 -16.35 6.41
CA VAL A 10 -3.21 -16.85 6.45
C VAL A 10 -3.91 -16.62 5.11
N LEU A 11 -3.80 -15.42 4.53
CA LEU A 11 -4.39 -15.12 3.22
C LEU A 11 -3.75 -15.93 2.08
N LEU A 12 -2.43 -16.11 2.10
CA LEU A 12 -1.74 -16.96 1.13
C LEU A 12 -2.24 -18.41 1.19
N LYS A 13 -2.41 -18.96 2.40
CA LYS A 13 -2.96 -20.31 2.60
C LYS A 13 -4.42 -20.43 2.17
N ALA A 14 -5.18 -19.34 2.26
CA ALA A 14 -6.56 -19.27 1.77
C ALA A 14 -6.66 -19.13 0.24
N GLY A 15 -5.54 -19.06 -0.48
CA GLY A 15 -5.49 -19.03 -1.95
C GLY A 15 -5.47 -17.64 -2.57
N PHE A 16 -5.34 -16.57 -1.78
CA PHE A 16 -5.18 -15.22 -2.30
C PHE A 16 -3.81 -15.06 -2.95
N LYS A 17 -3.77 -14.36 -4.09
CA LYS A 17 -2.52 -13.99 -4.75
C LYS A 17 -1.87 -12.82 -4.02
N GLY A 18 -0.54 -12.74 -4.08
CA GLY A 18 0.22 -11.64 -3.45
C GLY A 18 -0.27 -10.24 -3.85
N LYS A 19 -0.65 -10.04 -5.12
CA LYS A 19 -1.22 -8.77 -5.61
C LYS A 19 -2.56 -8.42 -4.97
N GLU A 20 -3.39 -9.42 -4.66
CA GLU A 20 -4.69 -9.20 -4.01
C GLU A 20 -4.47 -8.81 -2.56
N ILE A 21 -3.53 -9.47 -1.88
CA ILE A 21 -3.13 -9.16 -0.50
C ILE A 21 -2.57 -7.74 -0.40
N GLU A 22 -1.70 -7.34 -1.33
CA GLU A 22 -1.12 -6.00 -1.38
C GLU A 22 -2.19 -4.92 -1.59
N LYS A 23 -3.16 -5.17 -2.46
CA LYS A 23 -4.30 -4.27 -2.66
C LYS A 23 -5.12 -4.12 -1.37
N LEU A 24 -5.38 -5.21 -0.67
CA LEU A 24 -6.08 -5.18 0.63
C LEU A 24 -5.26 -4.41 1.67
N TYR A 25 -3.95 -4.60 1.71
CA TYR A 25 -3.06 -3.87 2.62
C TYR A 25 -3.19 -2.35 2.42
N ILE A 26 -3.13 -1.87 1.18
CA ILE A 26 -3.26 -0.44 0.85
C ILE A 26 -4.65 0.08 1.27
N ILE A 27 -5.73 -0.63 0.91
CA ILE A 27 -7.11 -0.19 1.18
C ILE A 27 -7.37 -0.06 2.68
N TYR A 28 -6.89 -1.03 3.46
CA TYR A 28 -7.26 -1.13 4.85
C TYR A 28 -6.33 -0.38 5.80
N ASN A 29 -5.06 -0.13 5.44
CA ASN A 29 -4.10 0.54 6.32
C ASN A 29 -4.03 2.07 6.14
N GLY A 30 -5.07 2.70 5.59
CA GLY A 30 -5.15 4.16 5.47
C GLY A 30 -4.15 4.76 4.47
N PHE A 31 -3.62 3.97 3.53
CA PHE A 31 -2.75 4.48 2.48
C PHE A 31 -3.55 5.24 1.43
N THR A 32 -3.05 6.42 1.05
CA THR A 32 -3.58 7.17 -0.10
C THR A 32 -2.68 6.92 -1.31
N THR A 33 -3.20 6.31 -2.37
CA THR A 33 -2.46 6.15 -3.62
C THR A 33 -2.47 7.48 -4.40
N VAL A 34 -1.34 8.18 -4.39
CA VAL A 34 -1.14 9.38 -5.21
C VAL A 34 -0.73 8.95 -6.62
N ARG A 35 -1.59 9.21 -7.62
CA ARG A 35 -1.34 8.83 -9.02
C ARG A 35 -0.53 9.88 -9.80
N ASN A 36 -0.52 11.11 -9.32
CA ASN A 36 0.24 12.19 -9.93
C ASN A 36 1.58 12.29 -9.22
N ALA A 37 2.67 12.37 -9.98
CA ALA A 37 3.96 12.69 -9.39
C ALA A 37 3.83 14.02 -8.63
N PRO A 38 4.36 14.14 -7.40
CA PRO A 38 4.43 15.44 -6.75
C PRO A 38 5.17 16.39 -7.69
N ILE A 39 4.48 17.48 -8.08
CA ILE A 39 5.10 18.54 -8.85
C ILE A 39 6.16 19.12 -7.91
N PHE A 40 7.43 18.90 -8.25
CA PHE A 40 8.52 19.56 -7.55
C PHE A 40 8.50 21.02 -7.98
N GLU A 41 7.88 21.87 -7.18
CA GLU A 41 8.06 23.32 -7.26
C GLU A 41 9.30 23.66 -6.45
N PRO A 42 10.46 23.96 -7.07
CA PRO A 42 11.56 24.53 -6.32
C PRO A 42 11.07 25.83 -5.69
N SER A 43 11.10 25.92 -4.37
CA SER A 43 10.85 27.19 -3.69
C SER A 43 11.98 28.14 -4.11
N ASP A 44 11.68 29.07 -5.01
CA ASP A 44 12.53 30.23 -5.27
C ASP A 44 12.59 31.06 -3.97
N ASN A 45 13.53 30.71 -3.10
CA ASN A 45 13.88 31.52 -1.95
C ASN A 45 15.31 32.06 -2.21
N PRO A 46 15.47 33.36 -2.51
CA PRO A 46 16.77 33.98 -2.77
C PRO A 46 17.69 34.03 -1.54
#